data_AF-I0GXF7-F1
#
_entry.id   AF-I0GXF7-F1
#
_cell.length_a   1.000
_cell.length_b   1.000
_cell.length_c   1.000
_cell.angle_alpha   90.00
_cell.angle_beta   90.00
_cell.angle_gamma   90.00
#
_symmetry.space_group_name_H-M   'P 1'
#
loop_
_entity.id
_entity.type
_entity.pdbx_description
1 polymer ?
#
loop_
_entity_poly.entity_id
_entity_poly.type
_entity_poly.pdbx_seq_one_letter_code
_entity_poly.pdbx_strand_id
1 'polypeptide(L)'
;MRGGLDTISAHEMGALMPRSRDELLAALAADEWLRAGDVATVLDVSRSTASRLFDSGELAYRYRPGGKQRTADPADVRRLLEASERTHRGEAPQD
;
A
#
# COMPACT_ATOMS: atom_id res chain seq x y z
N MET A 1 23.98 -31.90 -17.42
CA MET A 1 24.08 -30.63 -18.15
C MET A 1 23.37 -29.57 -17.34
N ARG A 2 23.99 -28.40 -17.16
CA ARG A 2 23.65 -27.37 -16.16
C ARG A 2 22.30 -26.72 -16.49
N GLY A 3 21.52 -26.50 -15.42
CA GLY A 3 20.22 -25.83 -15.46
C GLY A 3 20.32 -24.43 -16.04
N GLY A 4 19.35 -24.11 -16.89
CA GLY A 4 19.12 -22.75 -17.37
C GLY A 4 18.88 -21.85 -16.17
N LEU A 5 19.73 -20.86 -16.01
CA LEU A 5 19.43 -19.69 -15.19
C LEU A 5 18.38 -18.93 -16.00
N ASP A 6 17.11 -19.24 -15.74
CA ASP A 6 16.00 -18.39 -16.15
C ASP A 6 16.32 -16.98 -15.69
N THR A 7 16.49 -16.10 -16.67
CA THR A 7 16.78 -14.70 -16.45
C THR A 7 15.54 -14.10 -15.81
N ILE A 8 15.47 -14.10 -14.48
CA ILE A 8 14.43 -13.43 -13.72
C ILE A 8 14.44 -11.98 -14.19
N SER A 9 13.37 -11.58 -14.87
CA SER A 9 13.31 -10.28 -15.53
C SER A 9 13.40 -9.20 -14.46
N ALA A 10 14.07 -8.08 -14.75
CA ALA A 10 14.15 -6.95 -13.82
C ALA A 10 12.76 -6.42 -13.37
N HIS A 11 11.72 -6.69 -14.16
CA HIS A 11 10.32 -6.43 -13.83
C HIS A 11 9.80 -7.29 -12.65
N GLU A 12 10.33 -8.50 -12.48
CA GLU A 12 10.02 -9.41 -11.36
C GLU A 12 10.85 -9.08 -10.11
N MET A 13 12.08 -8.58 -10.27
CA MET A 13 12.92 -8.12 -9.16
C MET A 13 12.39 -6.84 -8.49
N GLY A 14 11.71 -5.96 -9.24
CA GLY A 14 10.97 -4.82 -8.68
C GLY A 14 9.79 -5.22 -7.79
N ALA A 15 9.34 -6.48 -7.85
CA ALA A 15 8.31 -7.03 -6.97
C ALA A 15 8.89 -7.76 -5.72
N LEU A 16 10.21 -7.97 -5.67
CA LEU A 16 10.90 -8.70 -4.59
C LEU A 16 11.49 -7.78 -3.51
N MET A 17 11.72 -6.51 -3.82
CA MET A 17 12.18 -5.52 -2.83
C MET A 17 10.99 -4.70 -2.31
N PRO A 18 10.84 -4.54 -0.98
CA PRO A 18 9.84 -3.64 -0.45
C PRO A 18 10.11 -2.23 -0.96
N ARG A 19 9.10 -1.60 -1.58
CA ARG A 19 9.18 -0.19 -1.96
C ARG A 19 9.40 0.66 -0.71
N SER A 20 10.26 1.67 -0.82
CA SER A 20 10.44 2.68 0.20
C SER A 20 9.16 3.50 0.39
N ARG A 21 9.00 4.12 1.56
CA ARG A 21 7.83 4.97 1.84
C ARG A 21 7.69 6.11 0.82
N ASP A 22 8.80 6.73 0.43
CA ASP A 22 8.78 7.85 -0.52
C ASP A 22 8.34 7.42 -1.92
N GLU A 23 8.77 6.25 -2.39
CA GLU A 23 8.29 5.66 -3.66
C GLU A 23 6.79 5.37 -3.60
N LEU A 24 6.29 4.94 -2.44
CA LEU A 24 4.87 4.68 -2.25
C LEU A 24 4.04 5.97 -2.19
N LEU A 25 4.58 7.05 -1.63
CA LEU A 25 3.93 8.36 -1.66
C LEU A 25 3.89 8.92 -3.08
N ALA A 26 4.95 8.74 -3.87
CA ALA A 26 4.96 9.12 -5.28
C ALA A 26 3.95 8.30 -6.09
N ALA A 27 3.85 6.99 -5.86
CA ALA A 27 2.85 6.11 -6.46
C ALA A 27 1.42 6.54 -6.09
N LEU A 28 1.20 6.90 -4.82
CA LEU A 28 -0.08 7.41 -4.33
C LEU A 28 -0.48 8.73 -5.00
N ALA A 29 0.48 9.63 -5.19
CA ALA A 29 0.27 10.89 -5.92
C ALA A 29 -0.04 10.69 -7.41
N ALA A 30 0.35 9.54 -7.98
CA ALA A 30 0.03 9.13 -9.34
C ALA A 30 -1.27 8.29 -9.46
N ASP A 31 -2.10 8.26 -8.40
CA ASP A 31 -3.34 7.46 -8.32
C ASP A 31 -3.12 5.95 -8.53
N GLU A 32 -1.94 5.44 -8.12
CA GLU A 32 -1.66 4.01 -8.15
C GLU A 32 -2.39 3.28 -7.01
N TRP A 33 -2.99 2.14 -7.34
CA TRP A 33 -3.63 1.26 -6.36
C TRP A 33 -2.59 0.45 -5.58
N LEU A 34 -2.51 0.68 -4.27
CA LEU A 34 -1.46 0.14 -3.42
C LEU A 34 -1.83 -1.22 -2.81
N ARG A 35 -0.86 -2.10 -2.62
CA ARG A 35 -1.08 -3.40 -1.96
C ARG A 35 -1.23 -3.21 -0.45
N ALA A 36 -1.85 -4.16 0.24
CA ALA A 36 -1.97 -4.11 1.71
C ALA A 36 -0.62 -3.91 2.44
N GLY A 37 0.47 -4.51 1.92
CA GLY A 37 1.82 -4.30 2.46
C GLY A 37 2.34 -2.87 2.24
N ASP A 38 2.04 -2.29 1.09
CA ASP A 38 2.43 -0.91 0.75
C ASP A 38 1.64 0.09 1.59
N VAL A 39 0.33 -0.13 1.76
CA VAL A 39 -0.54 0.68 2.61
C VAL A 39 -0.03 0.69 4.05
N ALA A 40 0.39 -0.48 4.57
CA ALA A 40 0.97 -0.58 5.90
C ALA A 40 2.21 0.32 6.04
N THR A 41 3.08 0.37 5.02
CA THR A 41 4.26 1.24 5.00
C THR A 41 3.90 2.73 4.87
N VAL A 42 2.93 3.10 4.02
CA VAL A 42 2.51 4.51 3.85
C VAL A 42 1.94 5.09 5.14
N LEU A 43 1.02 4.34 5.76
CA LEU A 43 0.32 4.75 6.98
C LEU A 43 1.15 4.55 8.25
N ASP A 44 2.34 3.96 8.13
CA ASP A 44 3.22 3.58 9.24
C ASP A 44 2.50 2.71 10.30
N VAL A 45 1.82 1.66 9.82
CA VAL A 45 1.08 0.71 10.65
C VAL A 45 1.49 -0.74 10.38
N SER A 46 1.12 -1.64 11.28
CA SER A 46 1.33 -3.07 11.05
C SER A 46 0.50 -3.60 9.88
N ARG A 47 0.98 -4.65 9.20
CA ARG A 47 0.23 -5.35 8.13
C ARG A 47 -1.13 -5.87 8.61
N SER A 48 -1.22 -6.30 9.87
CA SER A 48 -2.47 -6.76 10.48
C SER A 48 -3.46 -5.60 10.65
N THR A 49 -2.97 -4.41 11.02
CA THR A 49 -3.80 -3.19 11.07
C THR A 49 -4.30 -2.82 9.68
N ALA A 50 -3.42 -2.83 8.67
CA ALA A 50 -3.82 -2.61 7.28
C ALA A 50 -4.90 -3.61 6.84
N SER A 51 -4.77 -4.91 7.16
CA SER A 51 -5.81 -5.91 6.85
C SER A 51 -7.16 -5.54 7.48
N ARG A 52 -7.16 -5.11 8.74
CA ARG A 52 -8.40 -4.72 9.43
C ARG A 52 -9.08 -3.52 8.78
N LEU A 53 -8.33 -2.56 8.23
CA LEU A 53 -8.91 -1.43 7.50
C LEU A 53 -9.67 -1.88 6.24
N PHE A 54 -9.18 -2.91 5.55
CA PHE A 54 -9.94 -3.52 4.45
C PHE A 54 -11.18 -4.26 4.95
N ASP A 55 -11.04 -5.00 6.05
CA ASP A 55 -12.12 -5.82 6.60
C ASP A 55 -13.23 -4.95 7.22
N SER A 56 -12.90 -3.76 7.74
CA SER A 56 -13.85 -2.79 8.29
C SER A 56 -14.51 -1.90 7.24
N GLY A 57 -14.02 -1.91 6.00
CA GLY A 57 -14.50 -1.04 4.93
C GLY A 57 -13.96 0.40 4.98
N GLU A 58 -12.96 0.68 5.81
CA GLU A 58 -12.27 1.98 5.84
C GLU A 58 -11.40 2.22 4.59
N LEU A 59 -10.98 1.13 3.94
CA LEU A 59 -10.32 1.12 2.65
C LEU A 59 -11.17 0.35 1.64
N ALA A 60 -11.68 1.04 0.63
CA ALA A 60 -12.19 0.39 -0.57
C ALA A 60 -11.07 -0.42 -1.25
N TYR A 61 -11.44 -1.56 -1.84
CA TYR A 61 -10.46 -2.43 -2.48
C TYR A 61 -11.00 -3.10 -3.73
N ARG A 62 -10.05 -3.50 -4.58
CA ARG A 62 -10.27 -4.45 -5.68
C ARG A 62 -9.33 -5.62 -5.55
N TYR A 63 -9.74 -6.77 -6.09
CA TYR A 63 -8.84 -7.90 -6.29
C TYR A 63 -8.02 -7.70 -7.55
N ARG A 64 -6.74 -8.08 -7.50
CA ARG A 64 -5.94 -8.17 -8.72
C ARG A 64 -6.46 -9.29 -9.63
N PRO A 65 -6.43 -9.10 -10.96
CA PRO A 65 -6.80 -10.16 -11.89
C PRO A 65 -5.89 -11.39 -11.66
N GLY A 66 -6.52 -12.55 -11.45
CA GLY A 66 -5.82 -13.82 -11.21
C GLY A 66 -5.22 -14.01 -9.81
N GLY A 67 -5.55 -13.14 -8.83
CA GLY A 67 -4.97 -13.23 -7.48
C GLY A 67 -5.97 -13.03 -6.34
N LYS A 68 -5.58 -13.48 -5.15
CA LYS A 68 -6.32 -13.22 -3.88
C LYS A 68 -5.89 -11.92 -3.19
N GLN A 69 -4.97 -11.17 -3.80
CA GLN A 69 -4.42 -9.95 -3.21
C GLN A 69 -5.35 -8.76 -3.43
N ARG A 70 -5.68 -8.07 -2.33
CA ARG A 70 -6.42 -6.82 -2.32
C ARG A 70 -5.47 -5.64 -2.57
N THR A 71 -5.89 -4.71 -3.40
CA THR A 71 -5.27 -3.39 -3.54
C THR A 71 -6.24 -2.32 -3.10
N ALA A 72 -5.76 -1.36 -2.31
CA ALA A 72 -6.55 -0.24 -1.79
C ALA A 72 -6.74 0.86 -2.84
N ASP A 73 -7.88 1.52 -2.73
CA ASP A 73 -8.15 2.76 -3.45
C ASP A 73 -7.19 3.87 -2.96
N PRO A 74 -6.47 4.55 -3.87
CA PRO A 74 -5.56 5.64 -3.50
C PRO A 74 -6.24 6.82 -2.80
N ALA A 75 -7.52 7.08 -3.05
CA ALA A 75 -8.25 8.18 -2.41
C ALA A 75 -8.44 7.93 -0.90
N ASP A 76 -8.81 6.70 -0.52
CA ASP A 76 -8.99 6.33 0.88
C ASP A 76 -7.66 6.29 1.64
N VAL A 77 -6.60 5.82 0.99
CA VAL A 77 -5.26 5.82 1.60
C VAL A 77 -4.79 7.25 1.89
N ARG A 78 -5.02 8.20 0.96
CA ARG A 78 -4.73 9.63 1.18
C ARG A 78 -5.52 10.20 2.34
N ARG A 79 -6.84 9.96 2.37
CA ARG A 79 -7.73 10.39 3.47
C ARG A 79 -7.20 9.92 4.84
N LEU A 80 -6.80 8.66 4.96
CA LEU A 80 -6.28 8.10 6.21
C LEU A 80 -4.89 8.66 6.56
N LEU A 81 -4.02 8.86 5.57
CA LEU A 81 -2.71 9.46 5.78
C LEU A 81 -2.85 10.89 6.34
N GLU A 82 -3.70 11.71 5.72
CA GLU A 82 -3.98 13.08 6.18
C GLU A 82 -4.58 13.11 7.59
N ALA A 83 -5.46 12.15 7.93
CA ALA A 83 -6.03 12.03 9.27
C ALA A 83 -4.98 11.67 10.33
N SER A 84 -4.05 10.76 9.98
CA SER A 84 -2.91 10.40 10.83
C SER A 84 -1.98 11.59 11.07
N GLU A 85 -1.65 12.34 10.01
CA GLU A 85 -0.78 13.51 10.10
C GLU A 85 -1.39 14.64 10.95
N ARG A 86 -2.71 14.88 10.83
CA ARG A 86 -3.42 15.85 11.70
C ARG A 86 -3.35 15.47 13.17
N THR A 87 -3.56 14.19 13.48
CA THR A 87 -3.48 13.66 14.85
C THR A 87 -2.07 13.85 15.43
N HIS A 88 -1.03 13.60 14.62
CA HIS A 88 0.37 13.73 15.06
C HIS A 88 0.81 15.19 15.25
N ARG A 89 0.18 16.14 14.55
CA ARG A 89 0.39 17.59 14.73
C ARG A 89 -0.37 18.17 15.94
N GLY A 90 -1.14 17.36 16.66
CA GLY A 90 -1.95 17.82 17.80
C GLY A 90 -3.16 18.66 17.40
N GLU A 91 -3.54 18.63 16.12
CA GLU A 91 -4.69 19.35 15.61
C GLU A 91 -5.94 18.48 15.85
N ALA A 92 -6.59 18.69 16.99
CA ALA A 92 -7.82 17.99 17.32
C ALA A 92 -8.86 18.24 16.20
N PRO A 93 -9.63 17.21 15.78
CA PRO A 93 -10.72 17.42 14.82
C PRO A 93 -11.67 18.47 15.39
N GLN A 94 -11.90 19.54 14.63
CA GLN A 94 -12.91 20.53 14.97
C GLN A 94 -14.28 19.89 14.69
N ASP A 95 -14.98 19.53 15.76
CA ASP A 95 -16.42 19.17 15.78
C ASP A 95 -17.29 20.33 15.27
#